data_AF-A0A2D6P7P0-F1
#
_entry.id   AF-A0A2D6P7P0-F1
#
_cell.length_a   1.000
_cell.length_b   1.000
_cell.length_c   1.000
_cell.angle_alpha   90.00
_cell.angle_beta   90.00
_cell.angle_gamma   90.00
#
_symmetry.space_group_name_H-M   'P 1'
#
loop_
_entity.id
_entity.type
_entity.pdbx_description
1 polymer ?
#
loop_
_entity_poly.entity_id
_entity_poly.type
_entity_poly.pdbx_seq_one_letter_code
_entity_poly.pdbx_strand_id
1 'polypeptide(L)'
;MVLHGDYEDFIGSYSGVFDTEWCQRIMREFDYYQDLGAIYPSQNDYPQTCAQRFDYVIDMSQMTKMRIETEIMAELNGRIGQCFEEYQSVFGTMKERTYYSMSQKVQKTPKGGGYHIWHCENSVANSDGNRAAVWMLYLNDDYQGGETEFLYYKKRVQPERGKLLIWPAGYTHAHRGNMVLEGMKYVVTGWFHYAG
;
A
#
# COMPACT_ATOMS: atom_id res chain seq x y z
N MET A 1 23.10 2.39 1.00
CA MET A 1 22.64 3.48 0.12
C MET A 1 21.43 4.09 0.78
N VAL A 2 21.45 5.39 1.08
CA VAL A 2 20.29 6.07 1.68
C VAL A 2 19.27 6.30 0.58
N LEU A 3 18.03 5.84 0.76
CA LEU A 3 16.93 6.12 -0.16
C LEU A 3 16.46 7.56 0.10
N HIS A 4 16.34 8.37 -0.95
CA HIS A 4 15.83 9.74 -0.85
C HIS A 4 14.52 9.82 -1.62
N GLY A 5 13.48 10.37 -0.99
CA GLY A 5 12.18 10.55 -1.60
C GLY A 5 12.07 11.87 -2.35
N ASP A 6 11.22 11.89 -3.39
CA ASP A 6 10.69 13.12 -3.97
C ASP A 6 9.43 13.54 -3.20
N TYR A 7 9.32 14.81 -2.84
CA TYR A 7 8.29 15.30 -1.93
C TYR A 7 7.44 16.41 -2.54
N GLU A 8 6.12 16.23 -2.41
CA GLU A 8 5.15 17.27 -2.72
C GLU A 8 3.86 16.99 -1.94
N ASP A 9 3.24 18.01 -1.33
CA ASP A 9 2.00 17.88 -0.54
C ASP A 9 2.07 16.88 0.63
N PHE A 10 3.24 16.76 1.28
CA PHE A 10 3.52 15.75 2.31
C PHE A 10 3.48 14.29 1.80
N ILE A 11 3.46 14.09 0.48
CA ILE A 11 3.53 12.75 -0.11
C ILE A 11 4.99 12.51 -0.51
N GLY A 12 5.64 11.55 0.14
CA GLY A 12 6.97 11.08 -0.23
C GLY A 12 6.88 9.97 -1.26
N SER A 13 7.60 10.10 -2.37
CA SER A 13 7.69 9.11 -3.46
C SER A 13 9.12 8.60 -3.58
N TYR A 14 9.30 7.28 -3.48
CA TYR A 14 10.60 6.61 -3.53
C TYR A 14 10.58 5.63 -4.70
N SER A 15 11.33 5.92 -5.76
CA SER A 15 11.44 5.01 -6.91
C SER A 15 12.51 3.94 -6.68
N GLY A 16 12.30 2.75 -7.26
CA GLY A 16 13.28 1.65 -7.22
C GLY A 16 13.61 1.13 -5.82
N VAL A 17 12.67 1.19 -4.87
CA VAL A 17 12.87 0.66 -3.51
C VAL A 17 13.04 -0.86 -3.54
N PHE A 18 12.30 -1.53 -4.42
CA PHE A 18 12.40 -2.96 -4.69
C PHE A 18 12.61 -3.20 -6.18
N ASP A 19 13.39 -4.23 -6.50
CA ASP A 19 13.63 -4.62 -7.87
C ASP A 19 12.49 -5.48 -8.43
N THR A 20 12.62 -5.82 -9.71
CA THR A 20 11.64 -6.63 -10.42
C THR A 20 11.49 -8.03 -9.83
N GLU A 21 12.58 -8.66 -9.42
CA GLU A 21 12.55 -10.04 -8.92
C GLU A 21 11.78 -10.09 -7.60
N TRP A 22 12.05 -9.15 -6.70
CA TRP A 22 11.36 -9.02 -5.43
C TRP A 22 9.86 -8.83 -5.62
N CYS A 23 9.46 -7.88 -6.47
CA CYS A 23 8.04 -7.64 -6.74
C CYS A 23 7.34 -8.87 -7.34
N GLN A 24 7.98 -9.55 -8.30
CA GLN A 24 7.45 -10.76 -8.91
C GLN A 24 7.34 -11.93 -7.92
N ARG A 25 8.19 -12.00 -6.89
CA ARG A 25 8.04 -13.01 -5.83
C ARG A 25 6.73 -12.81 -5.08
N ILE A 26 6.43 -11.59 -4.63
CA ILE A 26 5.16 -11.29 -3.94
C ILE A 26 3.94 -11.59 -4.80
N MET A 27 3.97 -11.19 -6.08
CA MET A 27 2.85 -11.44 -6.99
C MET A 27 2.60 -12.94 -7.20
N ARG A 28 3.66 -13.74 -7.37
CA ARG A 28 3.55 -15.20 -7.51
C ARG A 28 2.99 -15.87 -6.27
N GLU A 29 3.43 -15.45 -5.09
CA GLU A 29 2.88 -15.96 -3.82
C GLU A 29 1.39 -15.63 -3.71
N PHE A 30 0.99 -14.38 -4.01
CA PHE A 30 -0.41 -13.99 -4.00
C PHE A 30 -1.24 -14.88 -4.95
N ASP A 31 -0.80 -15.03 -6.19
CA ASP A 31 -1.51 -15.83 -7.20
C ASP A 31 -1.61 -17.31 -6.78
N TYR A 32 -0.55 -17.87 -6.19
CA TYR A 32 -0.58 -19.23 -5.64
C TYR A 32 -1.67 -19.40 -4.56
N TYR A 33 -1.76 -18.47 -3.60
CA TYR A 33 -2.80 -18.53 -2.56
C TYR A 33 -4.21 -18.26 -3.12
N GLN A 34 -4.31 -17.43 -4.16
CA GLN A 34 -5.57 -17.22 -4.86
C GLN A 34 -6.03 -18.52 -5.56
N ASP A 35 -5.14 -19.21 -6.25
CA ASP A 35 -5.43 -20.48 -6.94
C ASP A 35 -5.81 -21.60 -5.97
N LEU A 36 -5.31 -21.57 -4.74
CA LEU A 36 -5.73 -22.47 -3.66
C LEU A 36 -7.11 -22.14 -3.07
N GLY A 37 -7.74 -21.05 -3.50
CA GLY A 37 -9.01 -20.57 -2.95
C GLY A 37 -8.90 -19.96 -1.55
N ALA A 38 -7.69 -19.52 -1.15
CA ALA A 38 -7.45 -18.90 0.14
C ALA A 38 -7.70 -17.38 0.15
N ILE A 39 -7.91 -16.77 -1.02
CA ILE A 39 -8.12 -15.32 -1.18
C ILE A 39 -9.49 -15.06 -1.80
N TYR A 40 -10.30 -14.24 -1.13
CA TYR A 40 -11.66 -13.90 -1.56
C TYR A 40 -11.75 -12.42 -1.98
N PRO A 41 -12.75 -12.05 -2.80
CA PRO A 41 -13.00 -10.65 -3.14
C PRO A 41 -13.26 -9.81 -1.88
N SER A 42 -12.65 -8.63 -1.80
CA SER A 42 -12.81 -7.71 -0.66
C SER A 42 -14.23 -7.18 -0.47
N GLN A 43 -15.11 -7.35 -1.47
CA GLN A 43 -16.53 -7.03 -1.37
C GLN A 43 -17.23 -7.72 -0.19
N ASN A 44 -16.76 -8.91 0.20
CA ASN A 44 -17.30 -9.65 1.34
C ASN A 44 -17.09 -8.90 2.67
N ASP A 45 -16.04 -8.09 2.77
CA ASP A 45 -15.71 -7.31 3.97
C ASP A 45 -16.45 -5.96 4.00
N TYR A 46 -17.09 -5.53 2.90
CA TYR A 46 -17.78 -4.24 2.78
C TYR A 46 -19.18 -4.39 2.14
N PRO A 47 -20.15 -5.04 2.82
CA PRO A 47 -21.31 -5.65 2.17
C PRO A 47 -22.47 -4.73 1.76
N GLN A 48 -22.37 -3.40 1.80
CA GLN A 48 -23.56 -2.52 1.65
C GLN A 48 -23.43 -1.29 0.74
N THR A 49 -22.33 -1.07 0.01
CA THR A 49 -22.23 0.15 -0.84
C THR A 49 -21.42 0.00 -2.14
N CYS A 50 -20.74 -1.12 -2.35
CA CYS A 50 -19.63 -1.16 -3.30
C CYS A 50 -19.99 -1.82 -4.64
N ALA A 51 -20.81 -1.16 -5.45
CA ALA A 51 -20.73 -1.35 -6.91
C ALA A 51 -19.37 -0.88 -7.51
N GLN A 52 -18.39 -0.54 -6.66
CA GLN A 52 -17.16 0.20 -6.99
C GLN A 52 -15.87 -0.39 -6.40
N ARG A 53 -15.93 -1.32 -5.43
CA ARG A 53 -14.72 -2.01 -4.96
C ARG A 53 -14.67 -3.37 -5.61
N PHE A 54 -13.65 -3.63 -6.39
CA PHE A 54 -13.43 -4.95 -6.98
C PHE A 54 -11.93 -5.22 -7.01
N ASP A 55 -11.49 -5.86 -5.94
CA ASP A 55 -10.12 -6.30 -5.73
C ASP A 55 -10.13 -7.55 -4.83
N TYR A 56 -8.99 -8.21 -4.78
CA TYR A 56 -8.69 -9.34 -3.92
C TYR A 56 -7.62 -8.91 -2.95
N VAL A 57 -7.77 -9.26 -1.67
CA VAL A 57 -6.85 -8.83 -0.61
C VAL A 57 -6.52 -9.99 0.31
N ILE A 58 -5.26 -10.07 0.73
CA ILE A 58 -4.80 -10.96 1.79
C ILE A 58 -3.77 -10.21 2.63
N ASP A 59 -3.81 -10.40 3.95
CA ASP A 59 -2.72 -9.94 4.78
C ASP A 59 -1.49 -10.83 4.52
N MET A 60 -0.32 -10.23 4.34
CA MET A 60 0.91 -10.97 4.06
C MET A 60 1.22 -12.03 5.12
N SER A 61 0.78 -11.83 6.38
CA SER A 61 0.88 -12.84 7.43
C SER A 61 0.05 -14.10 7.18
N GLN A 62 -0.96 -14.06 6.29
CA GLN A 62 -1.83 -15.19 5.96
C GLN A 62 -1.38 -15.97 4.72
N MET A 63 -0.52 -15.39 3.87
CA MET A 63 0.14 -16.11 2.77
C MET A 63 1.26 -17.02 3.27
N THR A 64 1.17 -17.51 4.52
CA THR A 64 2.32 -18.11 5.21
C THR A 64 2.19 -19.63 5.37
N LYS A 65 2.88 -20.36 4.48
CA LYS A 65 3.37 -21.72 4.71
C LYS A 65 4.82 -21.83 4.21
N MET A 66 5.79 -21.56 5.10
CA MET A 66 7.19 -21.99 5.14
C MET A 66 8.30 -21.02 4.66
N ARG A 67 9.22 -20.70 5.60
CA ARG A 67 10.69 -20.46 5.55
C ARG A 67 11.30 -19.46 4.56
N ILE A 68 10.70 -19.22 3.39
CA ILE A 68 11.07 -18.12 2.46
C ILE A 68 10.47 -16.77 2.97
N GLU A 69 9.61 -16.85 3.99
CA GLU A 69 8.78 -15.79 4.59
C GLU A 69 9.52 -14.74 5.43
N THR A 70 10.50 -15.14 6.24
CA THR A 70 11.13 -14.19 7.17
C THR A 70 12.02 -13.21 6.42
N GLU A 71 12.69 -13.67 5.36
CA GLU A 71 13.59 -12.84 4.58
C GLU A 71 12.84 -11.78 3.78
N ILE A 72 11.76 -12.15 3.08
CA ILE A 72 11.00 -11.21 2.27
C ILE A 72 10.30 -10.14 3.12
N MET A 73 9.78 -10.55 4.28
CA MET A 73 9.15 -9.63 5.25
C MET A 73 10.20 -8.75 5.94
N ALA A 74 11.36 -9.32 6.30
CA ALA A 74 12.46 -8.55 6.89
C ALA A 74 13.03 -7.53 5.88
N GLU A 75 13.15 -7.91 4.61
CA GLU A 75 13.56 -7.01 3.54
C GLU A 75 12.52 -5.90 3.33
N LEU A 76 11.23 -6.26 3.27
CA LEU A 76 10.13 -5.31 3.17
C LEU A 76 10.20 -4.27 4.30
N ASN A 77 10.24 -4.76 5.55
CA ASN A 77 10.30 -3.93 6.75
C ASN A 77 11.57 -3.09 6.82
N GLY A 78 12.72 -3.64 6.41
CA GLY A 78 13.99 -2.93 6.40
C GLY A 78 14.00 -1.75 5.42
N ARG A 79 13.49 -1.95 4.19
CA ARG A 79 13.41 -0.90 3.17
C ARG A 79 12.37 0.16 3.50
N ILE A 80 11.19 -0.26 3.98
CA ILE A 80 10.14 0.66 4.43
C ILE A 80 10.63 1.48 5.63
N GLY A 81 11.33 0.85 6.58
CA GLY A 81 11.95 1.52 7.72
C GLY A 81 12.94 2.61 7.27
N GLN A 82 13.81 2.31 6.31
CA GLN A 82 14.74 3.29 5.74
C GLN A 82 14.01 4.48 5.08
N CYS A 83 12.95 4.21 4.30
CA CYS A 83 12.15 5.28 3.69
C CYS A 83 11.44 6.12 4.76
N PHE A 84 10.91 5.48 5.81
CA PHE A 84 10.21 6.18 6.87
C PHE A 84 11.15 7.01 7.77
N GLU A 85 12.36 6.53 8.06
CA GLU A 85 13.39 7.31 8.76
C GLU A 85 13.77 8.59 7.98
N GLU A 86 13.82 8.49 6.65
CA GLU A 86 14.06 9.63 5.78
C GLU A 86 12.84 10.57 5.74
N TYR A 87 11.63 10.02 5.63
CA TYR A 87 10.36 10.77 5.76
C TYR A 87 10.26 11.55 7.07
N GLN A 88 10.63 10.93 8.20
CA GLN A 88 10.70 11.58 9.51
C GLN A 88 11.79 12.66 9.57
N SER A 89 12.84 12.56 8.76
CA SER A 89 13.88 13.58 8.68
C SER A 89 13.43 14.81 7.91
N VAL A 90 12.60 14.64 6.88
CA VAL A 90 11.94 15.75 6.18
C VAL A 90 10.86 16.39 7.06
N PHE A 91 10.00 15.57 7.68
CA PHE A 91 8.95 16.02 8.59
C PHE A 91 9.36 15.81 10.05
N GLY A 92 10.32 16.63 10.51
CA GLY A 92 11.02 16.47 11.78
C GLY A 92 10.14 16.29 13.03
N THR A 93 8.93 16.85 13.05
CA THR A 93 7.97 16.69 14.15
C THR A 93 7.55 15.24 14.37
N MET A 94 7.67 14.38 13.35
CA MET A 94 7.39 12.95 13.51
C MET A 94 8.43 12.26 14.40
N LYS A 95 9.65 12.78 14.53
CA LYS A 95 10.67 12.16 15.41
C LYS A 95 10.32 12.24 16.91
N GLU A 96 9.31 13.04 17.28
CA GLU A 96 8.84 13.18 18.67
C GLU A 96 7.94 12.03 19.14
N ARG A 97 7.67 11.06 18.27
CA ARG A 97 6.85 9.89 18.55
C ARG A 97 7.52 8.62 18.02
N THR A 98 7.18 7.51 18.65
CA THR A 98 7.56 6.18 18.18
C THR A 98 6.43 5.62 17.32
N TYR A 99 6.79 4.86 16.29
CA TYR A 99 5.82 4.23 15.39
C TYR A 99 6.11 2.76 15.17
N TYR A 100 5.09 2.02 14.77
CA TYR A 100 5.22 0.64 14.32
C TYR A 100 4.32 0.38 13.11
N SER A 101 4.68 -0.62 12.30
CA SER A 101 3.87 -1.13 11.20
C SER A 101 3.76 -2.64 11.33
N MET A 102 2.54 -3.17 11.45
CA MET A 102 2.28 -4.61 11.69
C MET A 102 1.47 -5.30 10.60
N SER A 103 0.49 -4.62 10.00
CA SER A 103 -0.33 -5.18 8.94
C SER A 103 0.16 -4.71 7.58
N GLN A 104 0.24 -5.66 6.65
CA GLN A 104 0.74 -5.46 5.30
C GLN A 104 -0.20 -6.24 4.39
N LYS A 105 -1.00 -5.53 3.60
CA LYS A 105 -2.03 -6.14 2.76
C LYS A 105 -1.56 -6.14 1.33
N VAL A 106 -1.47 -7.32 0.74
CA VAL A 106 -1.29 -7.45 -0.71
C VAL A 106 -2.66 -7.37 -1.35
N GLN A 107 -2.78 -6.54 -2.38
CA GLN A 107 -4.01 -6.35 -3.13
C GLN A 107 -3.78 -6.59 -4.62
N LYS A 108 -4.63 -7.42 -5.22
CA LYS A 108 -4.72 -7.64 -6.67
C LYS A 108 -6.01 -7.04 -7.20
N THR A 109 -5.91 -6.17 -8.19
CA THR A 109 -7.02 -5.43 -8.78
C THR A 109 -7.10 -5.72 -10.27
N PRO A 110 -8.13 -6.44 -10.75
CA PRO A 110 -8.31 -6.72 -12.16
C PRO A 110 -8.88 -5.53 -12.93
N LYS A 111 -8.86 -5.63 -14.27
CA LYS A 111 -9.59 -4.72 -15.16
C LYS A 111 -11.04 -4.52 -14.69
N GLY A 112 -11.47 -3.26 -14.69
CA GLY A 112 -12.79 -2.83 -14.19
C GLY A 112 -12.87 -2.71 -12.68
N GLY A 113 -11.83 -3.12 -11.95
CA GLY A 113 -11.74 -3.02 -10.50
C GLY A 113 -11.03 -1.78 -9.99
N GLY A 114 -10.93 -1.69 -8.66
CA GLY A 114 -10.30 -0.60 -7.91
C GLY A 114 -11.02 -0.35 -6.60
N TYR A 115 -10.70 0.76 -5.93
CA TYR A 115 -11.42 1.24 -4.75
C TYR A 115 -11.75 2.72 -4.94
N HIS A 116 -12.90 2.99 -5.55
CA HIS A 116 -13.22 4.30 -6.12
C HIS A 116 -13.82 5.30 -5.12
N ILE A 117 -14.01 4.88 -3.87
CA ILE A 117 -14.53 5.73 -2.79
C ILE A 117 -13.40 6.60 -2.28
N TRP A 118 -13.63 7.91 -2.18
CA TRP A 118 -12.72 8.81 -1.48
C TRP A 118 -12.67 8.45 0.01
N HIS A 119 -11.48 8.14 0.49
CA HIS A 119 -11.27 7.77 1.88
C HIS A 119 -9.95 8.35 2.39
N CYS A 120 -9.80 8.36 3.71
CA CYS A 120 -8.51 8.52 4.36
C CYS A 120 -8.30 7.35 5.31
N GLU A 121 -7.06 7.14 5.74
CA GLU A 121 -6.72 5.96 6.52
C GLU A 121 -7.15 6.08 7.98
N ASN A 122 -7.42 7.29 8.46
CA ASN A 122 -8.06 7.55 9.74
C ASN A 122 -9.58 7.46 9.57
N SER A 123 -10.11 6.26 9.38
CA SER A 123 -11.54 6.01 9.25
C SER A 123 -12.24 5.92 10.62
N VAL A 124 -13.58 6.06 10.64
CA VAL A 124 -14.42 6.14 11.86
C VAL A 124 -14.50 4.80 12.62
N ALA A 125 -13.95 3.71 12.07
CA ALA A 125 -13.85 2.44 12.79
C ALA A 125 -12.77 2.53 13.89
N ASN A 126 -13.13 2.19 15.13
CA ASN A 126 -12.33 2.36 16.35
C ASN A 126 -10.90 1.75 16.31
N SER A 127 -10.54 0.94 15.32
CA SER A 127 -9.20 0.37 15.12
C SER A 127 -8.26 1.24 14.29
N ASP A 128 -8.77 2.22 13.54
CA ASP A 128 -8.01 2.95 12.52
C ASP A 128 -7.55 4.34 12.99
N GLY A 129 -8.12 4.87 14.07
CA GLY A 129 -7.84 6.22 14.57
C GLY A 129 -6.43 6.47 15.08
N ASN A 130 -5.59 5.44 15.19
CA ASN A 130 -4.20 5.53 15.65
C ASN A 130 -3.16 5.49 14.51
N ARG A 131 -3.58 5.54 13.25
CA ARG A 131 -2.66 5.58 12.11
C ARG A 131 -2.09 7.00 11.97
N ALA A 132 -0.77 7.10 11.89
CA ALA A 132 -0.06 8.35 11.67
C ALA A 132 0.15 8.61 10.18
N ALA A 133 0.60 7.57 9.48
CA ALA A 133 0.90 7.58 8.06
C ALA A 133 0.57 6.21 7.45
N VAL A 134 0.45 6.20 6.13
CA VAL A 134 0.29 5.00 5.33
C VAL A 134 1.43 4.93 4.34
N TRP A 135 1.82 3.72 4.01
CA TRP A 135 2.73 3.44 2.92
C TRP A 135 2.10 2.48 1.92
N MET A 136 2.41 2.66 0.65
CA MET A 136 1.92 1.79 -0.42
C MET A 136 3.01 1.57 -1.46
N LEU A 137 3.26 0.30 -1.76
CA LEU A 137 4.23 -0.16 -2.74
C LEU A 137 3.50 -0.63 -4.00
N TYR A 138 3.86 -0.10 -5.16
CA TYR A 138 3.47 -0.66 -6.45
C TYR A 138 4.34 -1.87 -6.77
N LEU A 139 3.73 -3.04 -7.02
CA LEU A 139 4.46 -4.26 -7.37
C LEU A 139 4.64 -4.42 -8.89
N ASN A 140 3.82 -3.72 -9.68
CA ASN A 140 3.92 -3.75 -11.13
C ASN A 140 3.46 -2.43 -11.77
N ASP A 141 3.72 -2.31 -13.07
CA ASP A 141 3.47 -1.12 -13.91
C ASP A 141 3.02 -1.48 -15.34
N ASP A 142 2.75 -2.76 -15.61
CA ASP A 142 2.27 -3.30 -16.88
C ASP A 142 0.74 -3.30 -17.00
N TYR A 143 0.11 -2.18 -16.61
CA TYR A 143 -1.34 -1.97 -16.69
C TYR A 143 -1.70 -0.52 -17.07
N GLN A 144 -2.94 -0.29 -17.49
CA GLN A 144 -3.46 1.06 -17.78
C GLN A 144 -4.48 1.51 -16.72
N GLY A 145 -4.49 2.81 -16.43
CA GLY A 145 -5.29 3.37 -15.33
C GLY A 145 -4.78 2.91 -13.97
N GLY A 146 -5.68 2.75 -13.01
CA GLY A 146 -5.31 2.21 -11.69
C GLY A 146 -4.42 3.12 -10.85
N GLU A 147 -4.30 4.41 -11.17
CA GLU A 147 -3.51 5.35 -10.38
C GLU A 147 -4.05 5.51 -8.96
N THR A 148 -3.19 5.92 -8.04
CA THR A 148 -3.64 6.47 -6.76
C THR A 148 -3.85 7.97 -6.91
N GLU A 149 -5.09 8.41 -6.71
CA GLU A 149 -5.51 9.80 -6.87
C GLU A 149 -5.74 10.45 -5.51
N PHE A 150 -5.22 11.65 -5.31
CA PHE A 150 -5.39 12.45 -4.10
C PHE A 150 -6.31 13.65 -4.39
N LEU A 151 -7.45 13.70 -3.67
CA LEU A 151 -8.56 14.59 -3.96
C LEU A 151 -8.18 16.07 -3.87
N TYR A 152 -7.64 16.48 -2.72
CA TYR A 152 -7.42 17.89 -2.42
C TYR A 152 -6.21 18.49 -3.15
N TYR A 153 -5.29 17.63 -3.60
CA TYR A 153 -4.07 18.02 -4.30
C TYR A 153 -4.19 17.94 -5.82
N LYS A 154 -5.33 17.47 -6.36
CA LYS A 154 -5.56 17.28 -7.80
C LYS A 154 -4.41 16.47 -8.46
N LYS A 155 -3.92 15.48 -7.72
CA LYS A 155 -2.72 14.71 -8.06
C LYS A 155 -3.08 13.26 -8.33
N ARG A 156 -2.46 12.69 -9.36
CA ARG A 156 -2.47 11.25 -9.64
C ARG A 156 -1.05 10.75 -9.66
N VAL A 157 -0.77 9.73 -8.85
CA VAL A 157 0.53 9.07 -8.87
C VAL A 157 0.48 7.93 -9.86
N GLN A 158 1.29 8.05 -10.91
CA GLN A 158 1.45 7.01 -11.90
C GLN A 158 2.15 5.78 -11.29
N PRO A 159 1.62 4.56 -11.51
CA PRO A 159 2.27 3.34 -11.12
C PRO A 159 3.68 3.22 -11.66
N GLU A 160 4.59 2.76 -10.82
CA GLU A 160 5.95 2.40 -11.20
C GLU A 160 6.35 1.23 -10.31
N ARG A 161 6.76 0.11 -10.90
CA ARG A 161 7.14 -1.07 -10.12
C ARG A 161 8.27 -0.75 -9.15
N GLY A 162 8.14 -1.20 -7.91
CA GLY A 162 9.10 -0.92 -6.86
C GLY A 162 9.00 0.49 -6.27
N LYS A 163 8.07 1.33 -6.74
CA LYS A 163 7.83 2.66 -6.15
C LYS A 163 7.04 2.54 -4.85
N LEU A 164 7.60 3.09 -3.78
CA LEU A 164 6.94 3.26 -2.50
C LEU A 164 6.42 4.69 -2.37
N LEU A 165 5.20 4.83 -1.89
CA LEU A 165 4.62 6.09 -1.46
C LEU A 165 4.46 6.08 0.06
N ILE A 166 4.68 7.22 0.71
CA ILE A 166 4.37 7.46 2.12
C ILE A 166 3.59 8.77 2.22
N TRP A 167 2.45 8.77 2.92
CA TRP A 167 1.66 9.98 3.17
C TRP A 167 0.90 9.94 4.50
N PRO A 168 0.48 11.10 5.05
CA PRO A 168 -0.30 11.15 6.29
C PRO A 168 -1.64 10.40 6.17
N ALA A 169 -2.04 9.75 7.26
CA ALA A 169 -3.27 8.97 7.30
C ALA A 169 -4.55 9.83 7.43
N GLY A 170 -4.40 11.12 7.71
CA GLY A 170 -5.49 12.04 8.02
C GLY A 170 -6.36 12.45 6.82
N TYR A 171 -7.47 13.11 7.12
CA TYR A 171 -8.45 13.56 6.12
C TYR A 171 -7.87 14.49 5.05
N THR A 172 -6.76 15.18 5.32
CA THR A 172 -6.06 16.04 4.36
C THR A 172 -5.54 15.28 3.14
N HIS A 173 -5.34 13.96 3.28
CA HIS A 173 -4.83 13.08 2.23
C HIS A 173 -5.90 12.10 1.77
N ALA A 174 -7.13 12.60 1.63
CA ALA A 174 -8.21 11.83 1.04
C ALA A 174 -7.81 11.36 -0.37
N HIS A 175 -7.87 10.05 -0.59
CA HIS A 175 -7.39 9.40 -1.80
C HIS A 175 -8.31 8.24 -2.22
N ARG A 176 -8.03 7.69 -3.40
CA ARG A 176 -8.70 6.50 -3.94
C ARG A 176 -7.80 5.74 -4.91
N GLY A 177 -8.15 4.48 -5.16
CA GLY A 177 -7.60 3.70 -6.27
C GLY A 177 -8.50 3.83 -7.51
N ASN A 178 -7.97 4.41 -8.58
CA ASN A 178 -8.70 4.53 -9.84
C ASN A 178 -8.96 3.17 -10.49
N MET A 179 -9.86 3.18 -11.48
CA MET A 179 -10.19 1.99 -12.25
C MET A 179 -9.01 1.49 -13.06
N VAL A 180 -8.72 0.20 -12.97
CA VAL A 180 -7.79 -0.48 -13.88
C VAL A 180 -8.50 -0.66 -15.23
N LEU A 181 -7.98 -0.05 -16.28
CA LEU A 181 -8.57 -0.05 -17.62
C LEU A 181 -8.12 -1.27 -18.43
N GLU A 182 -6.87 -1.70 -18.24
CA GLU A 182 -6.25 -2.85 -18.88
C GLU A 182 -5.23 -3.50 -17.93
N GLY A 183 -5.00 -4.80 -18.08
CA GLY A 183 -4.05 -5.54 -17.24
C GLY A 183 -4.57 -5.85 -15.83
N MET A 184 -3.62 -6.04 -14.92
CA MET A 184 -3.84 -6.39 -13.52
C MET A 184 -2.92 -5.53 -12.66
N LYS A 185 -3.44 -4.88 -11.62
CA LYS A 185 -2.65 -4.07 -10.68
C LYS A 185 -2.38 -4.86 -9.39
N TYR A 186 -1.13 -4.83 -8.94
CA TYR A 186 -0.71 -5.37 -7.65
C TYR A 186 -0.06 -4.30 -6.78
N VAL A 187 -0.49 -4.21 -5.52
CA VAL A 187 0.11 -3.31 -4.53
C VAL A 187 0.25 -3.99 -3.18
N VAL A 188 1.17 -3.49 -2.35
CA VAL A 188 1.20 -3.78 -0.92
C VAL A 188 0.95 -2.49 -0.16
N THR A 189 0.00 -2.51 0.78
CA THR A 189 -0.31 -1.35 1.62
C THR A 189 -0.14 -1.71 3.08
N GLY A 190 0.47 -0.81 3.86
CA GLY A 190 0.53 -0.93 5.31
C GLY A 190 0.51 0.44 5.99
N TRP A 191 0.50 0.44 7.31
CA TRP A 191 0.28 1.65 8.09
C TRP A 191 1.30 1.79 9.21
N PHE A 192 1.74 3.02 9.42
CA PHE A 192 2.49 3.41 10.62
C PHE A 192 1.50 3.88 11.68
N HIS A 193 1.48 3.20 12.81
CA HIS A 193 0.67 3.54 13.96
C HIS A 193 1.52 4.24 15.02
N TYR A 194 0.93 5.14 15.80
CA TYR A 194 1.64 5.64 16.99
C TYR A 194 1.82 4.50 18.00
N ALA A 195 3.04 4.32 18.50
CA ALA A 195 3.28 3.57 19.72
C ALA A 195 2.85 4.45 20.90
N GLY A 196 2.03 3.88 21.79
CA GLY A 196 1.53 4.55 23.00
C GLY A 196 2.62 4.87 24.00
#